data_AF-A0A7C4CQJ4-F1
#
_entry.id   AF-A0A7C4CQJ4-F1
#
_cell.length_a   1.000
_cell.length_b   1.000
_cell.length_c   1.000
_cell.angle_alpha   90.00
_cell.angle_beta   90.00
_cell.angle_gamma   90.00
#
_symmetry.space_group_name_H-M   'P 1'
#
loop_
_entity.id
_entity.type
_entity.pdbx_description
1 polymer ?
#
loop_
_entity_poly.entity_id
_entity_poly.type
_entity_poly.pdbx_seq_one_letter_code
_entity_poly.pdbx_strand_id
1 'polypeptide(L)' 'MDKRGYLNIFLTIVMLYSLISAFPIHQGQTSKTITVPDDYSTIQEAINHADEGDIIVMKNGI' A
#
# COMPACT_ATOMS: atom_id res chain seq x y z
N MET A 1 41.66 2.80 9.75
CA MET A 1 40.62 3.71 9.25
C MET A 1 40.56 4.91 10.17
N ASP A 2 40.73 6.11 9.65
CA ASP A 2 40.73 7.34 10.44
C ASP A 2 39.30 7.79 10.78
N LYS A 3 39.15 8.63 11.82
CA LYS A 3 37.85 9.16 12.27
C LYS A 3 37.06 9.83 11.15
N ARG A 4 37.77 10.41 10.17
CA ARG A 4 37.19 11.04 8.97
C ARG A 4 36.66 10.01 7.98
N GLY A 5 37.32 8.86 7.82
CA GLY A 5 36.84 7.73 7.03
C GLY A 5 35.48 7.21 7.51
N TYR A 6 35.30 7.00 8.82
CA TYR A 6 34.01 6.58 9.38
C TYR A 6 32.90 7.61 9.17
N LEU A 7 33.22 8.88 9.32
CA LEU A 7 32.25 9.96 9.11
C LEU A 7 31.79 10.02 7.64
N ASN A 8 32.72 9.87 6.70
CA ASN A 8 32.39 9.86 5.27
C ASN A 8 31.54 8.65 4.90
N ILE A 9 31.90 7.46 5.40
CA ILE A 9 31.10 6.23 5.18
C ILE A 9 29.69 6.43 5.75
N PHE A 10 29.56 6.95 6.96
CA PHE A 10 28.27 7.24 7.57
C PHE A 10 27.44 8.24 6.75
N LEU A 11 28.05 9.34 6.28
CA LEU A 11 27.38 10.32 5.43
C LEU A 11 26.93 9.73 4.09
N THR A 12 27.75 8.88 3.47
CA THR A 12 27.36 8.21 2.22
C THR A 12 26.18 7.26 2.42
N ILE A 13 26.11 6.54 3.54
CA ILE A 13 24.98 5.65 3.85
C ILE A 13 23.70 6.46 4.05
N VAL A 14 23.77 7.58 4.78
CA VAL A 14 22.61 8.47 5.00
C VAL A 14 22.12 9.06 3.68
N MET A 15 23.03 9.50 2.80
CA MET A 15 22.68 10.02 1.48
C MET A 15 22.00 8.95 0.61
N LEU A 16 22.51 7.71 0.61
CA LEU A 16 21.92 6.60 -0.13
C LEU A 16 20.53 6.22 0.41
N TYR A 17 20.34 6.22 1.73
CA TYR A 17 19.03 5.94 2.35
C TYR A 17 17.97 6.97 1.93
N SER A 18 18.34 8.26 1.89
CA SER A 18 17.45 9.35 1.45
C SER A 18 17.01 9.23 -0.01
N LEU A 19 17.81 8.59 -0.88
CA LEU A 19 17.46 8.37 -2.29
C LEU A 19 16.39 7.28 -2.45
N ILE A 20 16.40 6.27 -1.56
CA ILE A 20 15.48 5.12 -1.64
C ILE A 20 14.12 5.48 -1.03
N SER A 21 14.07 6.32 0.01
CA SER A 21 12.82 6.73 0.67
C SER A 21 11.95 7.68 -0.17
N ALA A 22 12.47 8.26 -1.24
CA ALA A 22 11.75 9.19 -2.11
C ALA A 22 10.73 8.51 -3.03
N PHE A 23 10.79 7.18 -3.16
CA PHE A 23 9.83 6.42 -3.96
C PHE A 23 8.66 5.98 -3.05
N PRO A 24 7.45 6.53 -3.24
CA PRO A 24 6.28 5.96 -2.60
C PRO A 24 6.07 4.57 -3.21
N ILE A 25 6.40 3.53 -2.45
CA ILE A 25 6.04 2.16 -2.77
C ILE A 25 4.53 2.10 -2.66
N HIS A 26 3.83 2.46 -3.72
CA HIS A 26 2.45 2.06 -3.92
C HIS A 26 2.53 0.55 -4.14
N GLN A 27 2.35 -0.21 -3.05
CA GLN A 27 2.02 -1.61 -3.19
C GLN A 27 0.82 -1.62 -4.13
N GLY A 28 0.99 -2.18 -5.33
CA GLY A 28 -0.11 -2.30 -6.27
C GLY A 28 -1.22 -2.99 -5.52
N GLN A 29 -2.28 -2.25 -5.21
CA GLN A 29 -3.44 -2.76 -4.49
C GLN A 29 -3.90 -3.96 -5.31
N THR A 30 -3.69 -5.16 -4.76
CA THR A 30 -4.19 -6.37 -5.40
C THR A 30 -5.69 -6.27 -5.27
N SER A 31 -6.37 -5.93 -6.37
CA SER A 31 -7.83 -5.88 -6.48
C SER A 31 -8.48 -6.96 -5.61
N LYS A 32 -9.20 -6.55 -4.57
CA LYS A 32 -9.94 -7.46 -3.69
C LYS A 32 -11.34 -7.69 -4.24
N THR A 33 -11.86 -8.89 -4.01
CA THR A 33 -13.28 -9.16 -4.26
C THR A 33 -14.05 -8.89 -2.98
N ILE A 34 -14.98 -7.95 -3.03
CA ILE A 34 -15.87 -7.57 -1.94
C ILE A 34 -17.25 -8.19 -2.21
N THR A 35 -17.75 -9.01 -1.30
CA THR A 35 -18.99 -9.77 -1.47
C THR A 35 -20.10 -9.18 -0.59
N VAL A 36 -21.24 -8.85 -1.19
CA VAL A 36 -22.44 -8.39 -0.46
C VAL A 36 -23.47 -9.53 -0.44
N PRO A 37 -24.02 -9.90 0.73
CA PRO A 37 -23.93 -9.23 2.02
C PRO A 37 -22.79 -9.71 2.96
N ASP A 38 -21.94 -10.64 2.52
CA ASP A 38 -20.95 -11.31 3.39
C ASP A 38 -19.94 -10.37 4.06
N ASP A 39 -19.30 -9.48 3.29
CA ASP A 39 -18.28 -8.54 3.75
C ASP A 39 -18.92 -7.23 4.22
N TYR A 40 -20.00 -6.81 3.56
CA TYR A 40 -20.78 -5.62 3.90
C TYR A 40 -22.27 -5.88 3.72
N SER A 41 -23.08 -5.52 4.71
CA SER A 41 -24.54 -5.72 4.70
C SER A 41 -25.26 -4.96 3.59
N THR A 42 -24.65 -3.92 3.01
CA THR A 42 -25.24 -3.11 1.95
C THR A 42 -24.24 -2.80 0.86
N ILE A 43 -24.77 -2.55 -0.34
CA ILE A 43 -23.97 -2.19 -1.52
C ILE A 43 -23.26 -0.86 -1.31
N GLN A 44 -23.92 0.12 -0.68
CA GLN A 44 -23.32 1.44 -0.45
C GLN A 44 -22.08 1.33 0.42
N GLU A 45 -22.13 0.49 1.45
CA GLU A 45 -20.99 0.30 2.35
C GLU A 45 -19.82 -0.41 1.65
N ALA A 46 -20.12 -1.39 0.78
CA ALA A 46 -19.11 -2.01 -0.07
C ALA A 46 -18.45 -1.00 -1.02
N ILE A 47 -19.22 -0.09 -1.63
CA ILE A 47 -18.69 0.97 -2.50
C ILE A 47 -17.82 1.95 -1.72
N ASN A 48 -18.24 2.34 -0.52
CA ASN A 48 -17.50 3.29 0.32
C ASN A 48 -16.09 2.78 0.71
N HIS A 49 -15.89 1.46 0.74
CA HIS A 49 -14.65 0.80 1.14
C HIS A 49 -13.89 0.11 -0.01
N ALA A 50 -14.45 0.15 -1.22
CA ALA A 50 -13.81 -0.36 -2.42
C ALA A 50 -12.73 0.63 -2.88
N ASP A 51 -11.56 0.10 -3.15
CA ASP A 51 -10.47 0.82 -3.78
C ASP A 51 -10.57 0.66 -5.31
N GLU A 52 -9.86 1.51 -6.05
CA GLU A 52 -9.83 1.39 -7.51
C GLU A 52 -9.28 0.04 -7.95
N GLY A 53 -10.04 -0.64 -8.81
CA GLY A 53 -9.70 -1.98 -9.31
C GLY A 53 -10.43 -3.11 -8.61
N ASP A 54 -11.07 -2.88 -7.45
CA ASP A 54 -11.81 -3.91 -6.73
C ASP A 54 -13.06 -4.39 -7.48
N ILE A 55 -13.48 -5.61 -7.17
CA ILE A 55 -14.67 -6.24 -7.74
C ILE A 55 -15.71 -6.41 -6.64
N ILE A 56 -16.87 -5.78 -6.81
CA ILE A 56 -18.03 -5.98 -5.92
C ILE A 56 -18.93 -7.08 -6.48
N VAL A 57 -19.06 -8.18 -5.77
CA VAL A 57 -19.95 -9.30 -6.10
C VAL A 57 -21.17 -9.25 -5.21
N MET A 58 -22.36 -9.10 -5.82
CA MET A 58 -23.61 -9.29 -5.12
C MET A 58 -24.04 -10.75 -5.23
N LYS A 59 -24.28 -11.38 -4.08
CA LYS A 59 -24.98 -12.67 -4.06
C LYS A 59 -26.45 -12.45 -4.40
N ASN A 60 -27.04 -13.46 -5.03
CA ASN A 60 -28.48 -13.45 -5.29
C ASN A 60 -29.24 -13.30 -3.96
N GLY A 61 -30.13 -12.30 -3.93
CA GLY A 61 -31.13 -12.18 -2.89
C GLY A 61 -32.25 -13.21 -3.06
N ILE A 62 -32.98 -13.43 -1.96
CA ILE A 62 -34.29 -14.09 -1.95
C ILE A 62 -35.40 -13.09 -2.31
#